data_AF-A0AAD3D1Y2-F1
#
_entry.id   AF-A0AAD3D1Y2-F1
#
_cell.length_a   1.000
_cell.length_b   1.000
_cell.length_c   1.000
_cell.angle_alpha   90.00
_cell.angle_beta   90.00
_cell.angle_gamma   90.00
#
_symmetry.space_group_name_H-M   'P 1'
#
loop_
_entity.id
_entity.type
_entity.pdbx_description
1 polymer ?
#
loop_
_entity_poly.entity_id
_entity_poly.type
_entity_poly.pdbx_seq_one_letter_code
_entity_poly.pdbx_strand_id
1 'polypeptide(L)'
;MPAPPHVLAGRNILQHLVGTPAIRFDESLANAIDHFCKQGFITKQDIENYDLLTLSCNKRCVRRFEVLARWHKEALKTSRVEDRPLLHFLLSEGSFDAVEVFLRASFQLFPNENGLLFFGDYSNQGHVRMYRNVLGKSFYKTLEKVIRPISVPLLHQMCKRSNEGLLLHKFESYIPYLRGLLDEDGRSYYQALFAHCNYSLGRHTRINVGNITIEELETKDPVTGLLPFMAIAADNGPVGSIYDLLLKHPSALLNCIESSPGQKGVKRKHGN
;
A
#
# COMPACT_ATOMS: atom_id res chain seq x y z
N MET A 1 42.65 20.02 -3.33
CA MET A 1 41.58 21.03 -3.18
C MET A 1 41.31 21.21 -1.69
N PRO A 2 41.22 22.45 -1.16
CA PRO A 2 40.88 22.66 0.24
C PRO A 2 39.44 22.20 0.50
N ALA A 3 39.19 21.57 1.65
CA ALA A 3 37.85 21.17 2.05
C ALA A 3 36.96 22.42 2.22
N PRO A 4 35.69 22.40 1.76
CA PRO A 4 34.78 23.51 1.98
C PRO A 4 34.65 23.80 3.49
N PRO A 5 34.52 25.08 3.90
CA PRO A 5 34.64 25.53 5.29
C PRO A 5 33.55 25.01 6.26
N HIS A 6 32.66 24.14 5.79
CA HIS A 6 31.53 23.60 6.53
C HIS A 6 31.62 22.08 6.76
N VAL A 7 32.74 21.43 6.42
CA VAL A 7 32.93 19.98 6.54
C VAL A 7 33.62 19.61 7.86
N LEU A 8 32.87 19.03 8.79
CA LEU A 8 33.38 18.38 10.00
C LEU A 8 33.40 16.87 9.77
N ALA A 9 34.53 16.19 9.92
CA ALA A 9 34.65 14.72 9.77
C ALA A 9 34.09 14.17 8.43
N GLY A 10 34.28 14.88 7.32
CA GLY A 10 33.79 14.47 6.00
C GLY A 10 32.29 14.69 5.75
N ARG A 11 31.57 15.32 6.69
CA ARG A 11 30.16 15.68 6.56
C ARG A 11 29.95 17.17 6.75
N ASN A 12 29.02 17.75 6.02
CA ASN A 12 28.66 19.14 6.25
C ASN A 12 27.79 19.32 7.51
N ILE A 13 27.61 20.56 7.95
CA ILE A 13 26.82 20.87 9.16
C ILE A 13 25.37 20.39 9.09
N LEU A 14 24.74 20.39 7.91
CA LEU A 14 23.38 19.87 7.72
C LEU A 14 23.34 18.36 7.91
N GLN A 15 24.31 17.64 7.35
CA GLN A 15 24.44 16.20 7.51
C GLN A 15 24.69 15.80 8.97
N HIS A 16 25.42 16.62 9.73
CA HIS A 16 25.56 16.44 11.19
C HIS A 16 24.25 16.70 11.93
N LEU A 17 23.60 17.83 11.66
CA LEU A 17 22.33 18.20 12.28
C LEU A 17 21.26 17.09 12.12
N VAL A 18 21.21 16.53 10.91
CA VAL A 18 20.21 15.55 10.50
C VAL A 18 20.59 14.11 10.91
N GLY A 19 21.87 13.74 10.78
CA GLY A 19 22.34 12.37 10.96
C GLY A 19 22.90 12.03 12.34
N THR A 20 23.06 13.00 13.26
CA THR A 20 23.62 12.72 14.59
C THR A 20 22.65 11.86 15.41
N PRO A 21 23.06 10.65 15.86
CA PRO A 21 22.18 9.75 16.60
C PRO A 21 22.03 10.19 18.06
N ALA A 22 21.17 11.17 18.32
CA ALA A 22 20.90 11.69 19.65
C ALA A 22 19.40 11.64 19.97
N ILE A 23 18.91 10.47 20.42
CA ILE A 23 17.48 10.20 20.67
C ILE A 23 16.83 11.26 21.56
N ARG A 24 17.53 11.71 22.60
CA ARG A 24 17.00 12.66 23.59
C ARG A 24 16.71 14.06 23.03
N PHE A 25 17.24 14.39 21.86
CA PHE A 25 17.10 15.71 21.25
C PHE A 25 16.38 15.66 19.91
N ASP A 26 15.82 14.52 19.50
CA ASP A 26 15.24 14.37 18.16
C ASP A 26 14.12 15.39 17.90
N GLU A 27 13.22 15.60 18.88
CA GLU A 27 12.16 16.61 18.78
C GLU A 27 12.71 18.03 18.65
N SER A 28 13.65 18.42 19.52
CA SER A 28 14.23 19.75 19.51
C SER A 28 15.01 20.04 18.22
N LEU A 29 15.76 19.05 17.72
CA LEU A 29 16.48 19.16 16.46
C LEU A 29 15.51 19.18 15.26
N ALA A 30 14.43 18.40 15.30
CA ALA A 30 13.39 18.44 14.28
C ALA A 30 12.71 19.82 14.22
N ASN A 31 12.42 20.43 15.37
CA ASN A 31 11.87 21.79 15.46
C ASN A 31 12.85 22.84 14.92
N ALA A 32 14.14 22.69 15.19
CA ALA A 32 15.17 23.57 14.64
C ALA A 32 15.26 23.44 13.11
N ILE A 33 15.26 22.20 12.59
CA ILE A 33 15.24 21.95 11.14
C ILE A 33 13.99 22.55 10.51
N ASP A 34 12.81 22.33 11.09
CA ASP A 34 11.56 22.90 10.59
C ASP A 34 11.61 24.43 10.54
N HIS A 35 12.16 25.06 11.58
CA HIS A 35 12.39 26.50 11.61
C HIS A 35 13.36 26.95 10.50
N PHE A 36 14.48 26.25 10.32
CA PHE A 36 15.44 26.57 9.26
C PHE A 36 14.87 26.41 7.86
N CYS A 37 14.04 25.38 7.62
CA CYS A 37 13.31 25.25 6.36
C CYS A 37 12.35 26.44 6.14
N LYS A 38 11.59 26.84 7.17
CA LYS A 38 10.66 27.99 7.09
C LYS A 38 11.37 29.31 6.77
N GLN A 39 12.59 29.48 7.28
CA GLN A 39 13.40 30.68 7.04
C GLN A 39 14.22 30.60 5.73
N GLY A 40 14.13 29.49 4.98
CA GLY A 40 14.86 29.31 3.72
C GLY A 40 16.35 28.96 3.87
N PHE A 41 16.81 28.62 5.08
CA PHE A 41 18.19 28.17 5.32
C PHE A 41 18.44 26.74 4.85
N ILE A 42 17.39 25.93 4.76
CA ILE A 42 17.43 24.57 4.19
C ILE A 42 16.44 24.54 3.04
N THR A 43 16.93 24.37 1.82
CA THR A 43 16.13 24.27 0.61
C THR A 43 15.83 22.81 0.25
N LYS A 44 14.87 22.59 -0.65
CA LYS A 44 14.63 21.25 -1.22
C LYS A 44 15.87 20.68 -1.92
N GLN A 45 16.66 21.54 -2.56
CA GLN A 45 17.89 21.15 -3.22
C GLN A 45 18.94 20.68 -2.21
N ASP A 46 19.02 21.30 -1.02
CA ASP A 46 19.93 20.85 0.04
C ASP A 46 19.53 19.47 0.57
N ILE A 47 18.22 19.18 0.66
CA ILE A 47 17.72 17.87 1.07
C ILE A 47 18.23 16.76 0.14
N GLU A 48 18.23 17.03 -1.17
CA GLU A 48 18.70 16.10 -2.20
C GLU A 48 20.23 16.05 -2.28
N ASN A 49 20.89 17.20 -2.44
CA ASN A 49 22.34 17.29 -2.66
C ASN A 49 23.16 16.71 -1.51
N TYR A 50 22.60 16.68 -0.31
CA TYR A 50 23.29 16.21 0.89
C TYR A 50 22.71 14.93 1.49
N ASP A 51 21.82 14.24 0.75
CA ASP A 51 21.21 12.98 1.16
C ASP A 51 20.56 13.03 2.55
N LEU A 52 19.93 14.17 2.88
CA LEU A 52 19.45 14.41 4.25
C LEU A 52 18.36 13.42 4.65
N LEU A 53 17.52 12.97 3.71
CA LEU A 53 16.54 11.92 3.97
C LEU A 53 17.19 10.58 4.30
N THR A 54 18.23 10.19 3.56
CA THR A 54 18.98 8.96 3.80
C THR A 54 19.63 8.99 5.19
N LEU A 55 20.28 10.10 5.54
CA LEU A 55 20.99 10.25 6.80
C LEU A 55 20.07 10.33 8.03
N SER A 56 18.87 10.89 7.89
CA SER A 56 17.86 10.90 8.96
C SER A 56 17.00 9.64 9.02
N CYS A 57 17.07 8.74 8.04
CA CYS A 57 16.22 7.54 8.02
C CYS A 57 16.69 6.50 9.07
N ASN A 58 16.42 6.79 10.33
CA ASN A 58 16.88 6.00 11.47
C ASN A 58 15.89 6.17 12.64
N LYS A 59 15.68 5.13 13.45
CA LYS A 59 14.83 5.18 14.66
C LYS A 59 15.25 6.22 15.70
N ARG A 60 16.47 6.73 15.65
CA ARG A 60 16.97 7.81 16.53
C ARG A 60 16.74 9.21 15.97
N CYS A 61 16.25 9.30 14.74
CA CYS A 61 16.11 10.52 13.96
C CYS A 61 14.72 10.66 13.32
N VAL A 62 13.71 9.96 13.85
CA VAL A 62 12.39 9.80 13.22
C VAL A 62 11.74 11.15 12.97
N ARG A 63 11.78 12.07 13.94
CA ARG A 63 11.11 13.36 13.84
C ARG A 63 11.80 14.26 12.82
N ARG A 64 13.13 14.19 12.76
CA ARG A 64 13.92 14.90 11.73
C ARG A 64 13.61 14.39 10.34
N PHE A 65 13.53 13.06 10.16
CA PHE A 65 13.13 12.45 8.90
C PHE A 65 11.71 12.89 8.50
N GLU A 66 10.74 12.82 9.42
CA GLU A 66 9.35 13.24 9.17
C GLU A 66 9.26 14.71 8.74
N VAL A 67 10.03 15.62 9.36
CA VAL A 67 10.09 17.03 8.99
C VAL A 67 10.64 17.19 7.58
N LEU A 68 11.80 16.59 7.27
CA LEU A 68 12.42 16.69 5.94
C LEU A 68 11.53 16.09 4.84
N ALA A 69 10.95 14.92 5.10
CA ALA A 69 10.03 14.26 4.18
C ALA A 69 8.76 15.09 3.94
N ARG A 70 8.26 15.81 4.94
CA ARG A 70 7.12 16.72 4.75
C ARG A 70 7.50 17.94 3.90
N TRP A 71 8.70 18.49 4.10
CA TRP A 71 9.21 19.63 3.35
C TRP A 71 9.48 19.30 1.88
N HIS A 72 9.97 18.09 1.60
CA HIS A 72 10.22 17.61 0.24
C HIS A 72 9.73 16.19 0.04
N LYS A 73 8.39 16.02 -0.01
CA LYS A 73 7.77 14.69 -0.15
C LYS A 73 8.18 13.96 -1.42
N GLU A 74 8.36 14.69 -2.53
CA GLU A 74 8.68 14.08 -3.82
C GLU A 74 10.09 13.48 -3.83
N ALA A 75 11.00 13.95 -2.99
CA ALA A 75 12.31 13.32 -2.81
C ALA A 75 12.20 11.87 -2.31
N LEU A 76 11.13 11.46 -1.62
CA LEU A 76 10.92 10.04 -1.29
C LEU A 76 10.76 9.15 -2.53
N LYS A 77 10.36 9.74 -3.68
CA LYS A 77 10.23 9.06 -4.97
C LYS A 77 11.46 9.26 -5.86
N THR A 78 12.00 10.48 -5.87
CA THR A 78 13.01 10.89 -6.86
C THR A 78 14.44 10.77 -6.36
N SER A 79 14.68 10.85 -5.03
CA SER A 79 16.03 10.77 -4.49
C SER A 79 16.65 9.42 -4.78
N ARG A 80 17.90 9.49 -5.27
CA ARG A 80 18.72 8.33 -5.56
C ARG A 80 19.98 8.35 -4.71
N VAL A 81 20.30 7.20 -4.15
CA VAL A 81 21.55 6.96 -3.42
C VAL A 81 22.27 5.85 -4.18
N GLU A 82 23.48 6.15 -4.67
CA GLU A 82 24.23 5.24 -5.54
C GLU A 82 23.36 4.77 -6.73
N ASP A 83 22.70 5.72 -7.41
CA ASP A 83 21.79 5.51 -8.55
C ASP A 83 20.53 4.66 -8.27
N ARG A 84 20.29 4.27 -7.01
CA ARG A 84 19.12 3.47 -6.60
C ARG A 84 18.08 4.35 -5.91
N PRO A 85 16.76 4.15 -6.14
CA PRO A 85 15.73 4.79 -5.31
C PRO A 85 16.04 4.62 -3.82
N LEU A 86 15.79 5.65 -3.00
CA LEU A 86 16.09 5.61 -1.56
C LEU A 86 15.59 4.32 -0.89
N LEU A 87 14.36 3.91 -1.18
CA LEU A 87 13.78 2.70 -0.63
C LEU A 87 14.54 1.43 -0.99
N HIS A 88 15.05 1.36 -2.23
CA HIS A 88 15.88 0.25 -2.69
C HIS A 88 17.21 0.22 -1.94
N PHE A 89 17.86 1.37 -1.81
CA PHE A 89 19.10 1.50 -1.02
C PHE A 89 18.90 1.06 0.44
N LEU A 90 17.81 1.48 1.07
CA LEU A 90 17.47 1.09 2.45
C LEU A 90 17.23 -0.41 2.60
N LEU A 91 16.78 -1.10 1.54
CA LEU A 91 16.60 -2.55 1.58
C LEU A 91 17.89 -3.32 1.38
N SER A 92 18.84 -2.79 0.61
CA SER A 92 20.12 -3.46 0.37
C SER A 92 21.14 -3.18 1.47
N GLU A 93 21.27 -1.91 1.89
CA GLU A 93 22.33 -1.44 2.78
C GLU A 93 21.80 -0.91 4.13
N GLY A 94 20.49 -0.67 4.21
CA GLY A 94 19.87 -0.08 5.39
C GLY A 94 19.59 -1.08 6.52
N SER A 95 19.21 -0.53 7.66
CA SER A 95 18.70 -1.33 8.77
C SER A 95 17.18 -1.53 8.64
N PHE A 96 16.64 -2.59 9.24
CA PHE A 96 15.19 -2.77 9.39
C PHE A 96 14.50 -1.54 10.01
N ASP A 97 15.22 -0.84 10.88
CA ASP A 97 14.76 0.37 11.54
C ASP A 97 14.57 1.53 10.56
N ALA A 98 15.49 1.67 9.60
CA ALA A 98 15.38 2.67 8.54
C ALA A 98 14.18 2.38 7.62
N VAL A 99 13.99 1.12 7.22
CA VAL A 99 12.84 0.71 6.41
C VAL A 99 11.53 1.00 7.12
N GLU A 100 11.43 0.75 8.44
CA GLU A 100 10.24 1.07 9.23
C GLU A 100 9.95 2.58 9.24
N VAL A 101 10.99 3.41 9.42
CA VAL A 101 10.87 4.88 9.42
C VAL A 101 10.42 5.40 8.05
N PHE A 102 11.04 4.91 6.97
CA PHE A 102 10.64 5.24 5.61
C PHE A 102 9.20 4.86 5.32
N LEU A 103 8.82 3.60 5.59
CA LEU A 103 7.46 3.11 5.31
C LEU A 103 6.42 3.91 6.10
N ARG A 104 6.71 4.24 7.37
CA ARG A 104 5.80 5.06 8.18
C ARG A 104 5.55 6.43 7.56
N ALA A 105 6.60 7.16 7.21
CA ALA A 105 6.41 8.49 6.63
C ALA A 105 5.75 8.42 5.24
N SER A 106 6.15 7.44 4.42
CA SER A 106 5.58 7.27 3.07
C SER A 106 4.10 6.89 3.11
N PHE A 107 3.65 6.01 4.00
CA PHE A 107 2.21 5.72 4.16
C PHE A 107 1.41 6.93 4.67
N GLN A 108 2.01 7.79 5.48
CA GLN A 108 1.37 9.04 5.92
C GLN A 108 1.28 10.09 4.79
N LEU A 109 2.35 10.23 3.99
CA LEU A 109 2.46 11.26 2.96
C LEU A 109 1.83 10.84 1.62
N PHE A 110 1.77 9.54 1.35
CA PHE A 110 1.28 8.94 0.11
C PHE A 110 0.33 7.75 0.36
N PRO A 111 -0.77 7.95 1.11
CA PRO A 111 -1.70 6.87 1.43
C PRO A 111 -2.35 6.26 0.17
N ASN A 112 -2.59 7.07 -0.88
CA ASN A 112 -3.18 6.63 -2.15
C ASN A 112 -2.17 5.97 -3.10
N GLU A 113 -0.89 5.98 -2.75
CA GLU A 113 0.19 5.33 -3.49
C GLU A 113 0.79 4.17 -2.71
N ASN A 114 0.02 3.56 -1.81
CA ASN A 114 0.45 2.44 -0.97
C ASN A 114 1.74 2.71 -0.19
N GLY A 115 1.96 3.95 0.25
CA GLY A 115 3.20 4.32 0.94
C GLY A 115 4.44 4.01 0.11
N LEU A 116 4.34 4.14 -1.23
CA LEU A 116 5.42 3.86 -2.17
C LEU A 116 5.93 2.40 -2.11
N LEU A 117 5.20 1.48 -1.46
CA LEU A 117 5.62 0.09 -1.29
C LEU A 117 5.82 -0.62 -2.63
N PHE A 118 5.03 -0.24 -3.64
CA PHE A 118 5.09 -0.77 -5.01
C PHE A 118 5.75 0.21 -6.00
N PHE A 119 6.35 1.29 -5.51
CA PHE A 119 6.94 2.32 -6.37
C PHE A 119 8.33 1.88 -6.85
N GLY A 120 8.43 1.37 -8.08
CA GLY A 120 9.68 0.85 -8.64
C GLY A 120 9.71 0.69 -10.15
N ASP A 121 10.83 1.07 -10.75
CA ASP A 121 11.16 0.88 -12.17
C ASP A 121 12.50 0.09 -12.29
N TYR A 122 12.69 -0.57 -13.44
CA TYR A 122 13.91 -1.20 -13.99
C TYR A 122 14.21 -2.72 -13.85
N SER A 123 13.37 -3.58 -13.28
CA SER A 123 13.73 -5.03 -13.28
C SER A 123 12.64 -6.06 -13.51
N ASN A 124 11.37 -5.68 -13.74
CA ASN A 124 10.24 -6.64 -13.76
C ASN A 124 10.14 -7.53 -12.49
N GLN A 125 10.91 -7.24 -11.43
CA GLN A 125 10.72 -7.80 -10.10
C GLN A 125 10.14 -6.71 -9.22
N GLY A 126 8.82 -6.71 -9.07
CA GLY A 126 8.10 -5.78 -8.21
C GLY A 126 8.74 -5.74 -6.82
N HIS A 127 8.92 -4.54 -6.27
CA HIS A 127 9.71 -4.31 -5.05
C HIS A 127 9.30 -5.23 -3.90
N VAL A 128 8.01 -5.58 -3.78
CA VAL A 128 7.52 -6.54 -2.76
C VAL A 128 8.21 -7.90 -2.81
N ARG A 129 8.66 -8.34 -3.99
CA ARG A 129 9.48 -9.55 -4.14
C ARG A 129 10.88 -9.33 -3.56
N MET A 130 11.49 -8.18 -3.79
CA MET A 130 12.76 -7.80 -3.17
C MET A 130 12.63 -7.66 -1.65
N TYR A 131 11.60 -6.95 -1.15
CA TYR A 131 11.27 -6.88 0.27
C TYR A 131 11.16 -8.27 0.91
N ARG A 132 10.47 -9.20 0.26
CA ARG A 132 10.31 -10.56 0.77
C ARG A 132 11.63 -11.33 0.77
N ASN A 133 12.45 -11.16 -0.26
CA ASN A 133 13.74 -11.85 -0.35
C ASN A 133 14.72 -11.37 0.73
N VAL A 134 14.73 -10.07 1.02
CA VAL A 134 15.63 -9.47 2.01
C VAL A 134 15.13 -9.72 3.44
N LEU A 135 13.84 -9.50 3.70
CA LEU A 135 13.31 -9.41 5.06
C LEU A 135 12.57 -10.70 5.49
N GLY A 136 12.22 -11.59 4.56
CA GLY A 136 11.50 -12.83 4.85
C GLY A 136 10.20 -12.60 5.62
N LYS A 137 10.05 -13.25 6.79
CA LYS A 137 8.87 -13.13 7.65
C LYS A 137 8.82 -11.83 8.45
N SER A 138 9.95 -11.13 8.65
CA SER A 138 9.96 -9.88 9.42
C SER A 138 9.30 -8.74 8.65
N PHE A 139 9.28 -8.81 7.32
CA PHE A 139 8.60 -7.86 6.45
C PHE A 139 7.16 -7.60 6.89
N TYR A 140 6.35 -8.66 7.00
CA TYR A 140 4.94 -8.52 7.33
C TYR A 140 4.72 -7.97 8.74
N LYS A 141 5.60 -8.32 9.69
CA LYS A 141 5.54 -7.75 11.06
C LYS A 141 5.85 -6.26 11.06
N THR A 142 6.86 -5.82 10.29
CA THR A 142 7.19 -4.40 10.15
C THR A 142 6.06 -3.65 9.46
N LEU A 143 5.54 -4.22 8.37
CA LEU A 143 4.45 -3.63 7.61
C LEU A 143 3.17 -3.51 8.46
N GLU A 144 2.81 -4.54 9.22
CA GLU A 144 1.68 -4.50 10.14
C GLU A 144 1.83 -3.39 11.18
N LYS A 145 3.02 -3.24 11.79
CA LYS A 145 3.31 -2.16 12.74
C LYS A 145 3.16 -0.77 12.11
N VAL A 146 3.57 -0.63 10.86
CA VAL A 146 3.54 0.65 10.14
C VAL A 146 2.13 1.02 9.69
N ILE A 147 1.36 0.06 9.18
CA ILE A 147 0.04 0.33 8.57
C ILE A 147 -1.07 0.42 9.61
N ARG A 148 -0.97 -0.34 10.71
CA ARG A 148 -2.03 -0.40 11.73
C ARG A 148 -2.45 0.97 12.27
N PRO A 149 -1.53 1.93 12.51
CA PRO A 149 -1.90 3.28 12.94
C PRO A 149 -2.55 4.15 11.86
N ILE A 150 -2.40 3.81 10.57
CA ILE A 150 -2.72 4.70 9.43
C ILE A 150 -4.01 4.24 8.71
N SER A 151 -4.52 3.04 9.00
CA SER A 151 -5.77 2.48 8.44
C SER A 151 -5.89 2.64 6.92
N VAL A 152 -4.82 2.38 6.18
CA VAL A 152 -4.86 2.43 4.71
C VAL A 152 -5.46 1.15 4.13
N PRO A 153 -6.37 1.21 3.15
CA PRO A 153 -6.96 0.05 2.50
C PRO A 153 -5.97 -0.60 1.50
N LEU A 154 -4.78 -0.98 1.98
CA LEU A 154 -3.66 -1.48 1.18
C LEU A 154 -4.09 -2.64 0.27
N LEU A 155 -4.86 -3.60 0.79
CA LEU A 155 -5.34 -4.73 -0.01
C LEU A 155 -6.20 -4.27 -1.20
N HIS A 156 -7.05 -3.25 -1.02
CA HIS A 156 -7.92 -2.72 -2.08
C HIS A 156 -7.11 -2.00 -3.15
N GLN A 157 -6.12 -1.21 -2.73
CA GLN A 157 -5.22 -0.53 -3.65
C GLN A 157 -4.31 -1.52 -4.40
N MET A 158 -3.94 -2.65 -3.77
CA MET A 158 -3.28 -3.76 -4.46
C MET A 158 -4.19 -4.40 -5.52
N CYS A 159 -5.48 -4.62 -5.21
CA CYS A 159 -6.45 -5.11 -6.20
C CYS A 159 -6.54 -4.18 -7.43
N LYS A 160 -6.57 -2.85 -7.22
CA LYS A 160 -6.61 -1.85 -8.30
C LYS A 160 -5.38 -1.85 -9.21
N ARG A 161 -4.20 -2.17 -8.66
CA ARG A 161 -2.91 -1.97 -9.35
C ARG A 161 -2.28 -3.24 -9.90
N SER A 162 -2.78 -4.43 -9.56
CA SER A 162 -1.95 -5.64 -9.68
C SER A 162 -2.33 -6.62 -10.80
N ASN A 163 -1.35 -6.85 -11.67
CA ASN A 163 -1.01 -8.18 -12.24
C ASN A 163 -0.31 -9.08 -11.20
N GLU A 164 -0.31 -8.70 -9.91
CA GLU A 164 0.44 -9.35 -8.81
C GLU A 164 -0.49 -10.08 -7.82
N GLY A 165 -1.60 -10.66 -8.27
CA GLY A 165 -2.55 -11.37 -7.41
C GLY A 165 -1.91 -12.45 -6.52
N LEU A 166 -0.72 -12.95 -6.88
CA LEU A 166 0.09 -13.87 -6.08
C LEU A 166 0.61 -13.29 -4.76
N LEU A 167 0.56 -11.97 -4.56
CA LEU A 167 0.95 -11.33 -3.30
C LEU A 167 -0.26 -11.08 -2.40
N LEU A 168 -1.46 -10.89 -2.95
CA LEU A 168 -2.69 -10.61 -2.18
C LEU A 168 -2.94 -11.66 -1.08
N HIS A 169 -2.91 -12.95 -1.43
CA HIS A 169 -3.16 -14.03 -0.45
C HIS A 169 -2.16 -14.03 0.72
N LYS A 170 -0.91 -13.58 0.49
CA LYS A 170 0.10 -13.52 1.54
C LYS A 170 -0.18 -12.37 2.48
N PHE A 171 -0.46 -11.18 1.95
CA PHE A 171 -0.80 -10.03 2.79
C PHE A 171 -2.05 -10.31 3.62
N GLU A 172 -3.07 -10.92 3.02
CA GLU A 172 -4.26 -11.39 3.73
C GLU A 172 -3.92 -12.34 4.89
N SER A 173 -3.08 -13.35 4.63
CA SER A 173 -2.71 -14.34 5.66
C SER A 173 -1.90 -13.76 6.82
N TYR A 174 -1.10 -12.71 6.57
CA TYR A 174 -0.20 -12.13 7.57
C TYR A 174 -0.78 -10.90 8.27
N ILE A 175 -1.70 -10.17 7.63
CA ILE A 175 -2.27 -8.92 8.14
C ILE A 175 -3.80 -8.93 7.96
N PRO A 176 -4.52 -9.82 8.67
CA PRO A 176 -5.92 -10.14 8.38
C PRO A 176 -6.87 -8.95 8.60
N TYR A 177 -6.53 -8.01 9.49
CA TYR A 177 -7.41 -6.85 9.76
C TYR A 177 -7.59 -5.93 8.54
N LEU A 178 -6.66 -5.97 7.57
CA LEU A 178 -6.78 -5.16 6.35
C LEU A 178 -8.02 -5.51 5.53
N ARG A 179 -8.61 -6.70 5.72
CA ARG A 179 -9.88 -7.09 5.12
C ARG A 179 -11.04 -6.22 5.58
N GLY A 180 -11.03 -5.81 6.85
CA GLY A 180 -12.11 -5.05 7.45
C GLY A 180 -12.10 -3.56 7.10
N LEU A 181 -11.09 -3.10 6.37
CA LEU A 181 -11.05 -1.73 5.84
C LEU A 181 -11.96 -1.64 4.61
N LEU A 182 -12.52 -0.46 4.37
CA LEU A 182 -13.24 -0.15 3.15
C LEU A 182 -12.33 0.68 2.23
N ASP A 183 -12.51 0.55 0.91
CA ASP A 183 -11.86 1.46 -0.03
C ASP A 183 -12.57 2.83 -0.10
N GLU A 184 -12.05 3.72 -0.95
CA GLU A 184 -12.60 5.06 -1.18
C GLU A 184 -14.03 5.06 -1.74
N ASP A 185 -14.47 3.95 -2.34
CA ASP A 185 -15.81 3.76 -2.88
C ASP A 185 -16.74 3.08 -1.85
N GLY A 186 -16.26 2.84 -0.63
CA GLY A 186 -16.99 2.12 0.42
C GLY A 186 -17.06 0.61 0.21
N ARG A 187 -16.28 0.05 -0.73
CA ARG A 187 -16.25 -1.39 -1.00
C ARG A 187 -15.49 -2.13 0.09
N SER A 188 -15.98 -3.32 0.42
CA SER A 188 -15.19 -4.31 1.18
C SER A 188 -14.03 -4.85 0.34
N TYR A 189 -13.09 -5.54 0.98
CA TYR A 189 -11.96 -6.17 0.30
C TYR A 189 -12.38 -7.06 -0.86
N TYR A 190 -13.41 -7.89 -0.65
CA TYR A 190 -13.89 -8.80 -1.69
C TYR A 190 -14.60 -8.08 -2.81
N GLN A 191 -15.37 -7.04 -2.51
CA GLN A 191 -16.00 -6.20 -3.54
C GLN A 191 -14.94 -5.50 -4.40
N ALA A 192 -13.91 -4.91 -3.79
CA ALA A 192 -12.80 -4.32 -4.52
C ALA A 192 -11.96 -5.35 -5.29
N LEU A 193 -11.78 -6.55 -4.73
CA LEU A 193 -11.14 -7.67 -5.42
C LEU A 193 -11.91 -8.03 -6.69
N PHE A 194 -13.24 -8.12 -6.61
CA PHE A 194 -14.08 -8.44 -7.74
C PHE A 194 -14.20 -7.31 -8.76
N ALA A 195 -14.19 -6.06 -8.32
CA ALA A 195 -14.26 -4.90 -9.19
C ALA A 195 -12.97 -4.65 -9.98
N HIS A 196 -11.81 -5.13 -9.50
CA HIS A 196 -10.51 -4.70 -10.02
C HIS A 196 -9.55 -5.81 -10.43
N CYS A 197 -9.69 -7.03 -9.93
CA CYS A 197 -8.82 -8.11 -10.36
C CYS A 197 -9.36 -8.79 -11.62
N ASN A 198 -8.64 -8.60 -12.73
CA ASN A 198 -8.83 -9.40 -13.94
C ASN A 198 -8.75 -10.89 -13.58
N TYR A 199 -9.87 -11.58 -13.68
CA TYR A 199 -10.00 -12.99 -13.35
C TYR A 199 -9.23 -13.94 -14.29
N SER A 200 -8.52 -13.38 -15.28
CA SER A 200 -7.66 -14.07 -16.23
C SER A 200 -6.36 -14.62 -15.63
N LEU A 201 -6.10 -14.45 -14.32
CA LEU A 201 -5.00 -15.10 -13.63
C LEU A 201 -5.27 -16.61 -13.47
N GLY A 202 -4.99 -17.34 -14.54
CA GLY A 202 -5.10 -18.79 -14.64
C GLY A 202 -4.37 -19.52 -13.52
N ARG A 203 -5.07 -20.51 -12.95
CA ARG A 203 -4.57 -21.65 -12.15
C ARG A 203 -3.77 -21.37 -10.86
N HIS A 204 -3.21 -20.19 -10.63
CA HIS A 204 -2.25 -19.95 -9.53
C HIS A 204 -2.71 -18.95 -8.47
N THR A 205 -3.72 -18.13 -8.75
CA THR A 205 -4.44 -17.33 -7.75
C THR A 205 -5.87 -17.80 -7.70
N ARG A 206 -6.11 -18.93 -7.01
CA ARG A 206 -7.44 -19.14 -6.46
C ARG A 206 -7.64 -17.99 -5.48
N ILE A 207 -8.44 -16.98 -5.87
CA ILE A 207 -9.06 -16.09 -4.89
C ILE A 207 -9.58 -17.02 -3.80
N ASN A 208 -9.14 -16.83 -2.55
CA ASN A 208 -9.61 -17.69 -1.48
C ASN A 208 -11.05 -17.30 -1.13
N VAL A 209 -11.98 -17.69 -2.01
CA VAL A 209 -13.43 -17.53 -1.85
C VAL A 209 -13.90 -18.31 -0.62
N GLY A 210 -13.08 -19.24 -0.08
CA GLY A 210 -13.41 -20.00 1.11
C GLY A 210 -13.55 -19.19 2.39
N ASN A 211 -13.08 -17.94 2.40
CA ASN A 211 -13.18 -17.08 3.56
C ASN A 211 -14.26 -15.99 3.40
N ILE A 212 -15.04 -15.98 2.31
CA ILE A 212 -16.13 -15.00 2.15
C ILE A 212 -17.31 -15.43 3.02
N THR A 213 -17.88 -14.51 3.80
CA THR A 213 -19.09 -14.79 4.60
C THR A 213 -20.35 -14.73 3.72
N ILE A 214 -21.45 -15.33 4.19
CA ILE A 214 -22.75 -15.19 3.50
C ILE A 214 -23.16 -13.72 3.42
N GLU A 215 -22.96 -12.97 4.50
CA GLU A 215 -23.25 -11.52 4.57
C GLU A 215 -22.47 -10.75 3.50
N GLU A 216 -21.17 -11.03 3.33
CA GLU A 216 -20.34 -10.41 2.29
C GLU A 216 -20.81 -10.77 0.87
N LEU A 217 -21.38 -11.97 0.67
CA LEU A 217 -21.94 -12.40 -0.62
C LEU A 217 -23.29 -11.79 -0.95
N GLU A 218 -24.08 -11.46 0.06
CA GLU A 218 -25.38 -10.83 -0.08
C GLU A 218 -25.28 -9.29 -0.12
N THR A 219 -24.12 -8.75 0.26
CA THR A 219 -23.87 -7.31 0.22
C THR A 219 -23.57 -6.86 -1.21
N LYS A 220 -24.46 -6.00 -1.73
CA LYS A 220 -24.28 -5.36 -3.04
C LYS A 220 -23.09 -4.41 -3.02
N ASP A 221 -22.34 -4.42 -4.11
CA ASP A 221 -21.29 -3.44 -4.37
C ASP A 221 -21.92 -2.02 -4.41
N PRO A 222 -21.42 -1.06 -3.61
CA PRO A 222 -22.02 0.27 -3.49
C PRO A 222 -21.99 1.09 -4.78
N VAL A 223 -21.10 0.77 -5.73
CA VAL A 223 -20.93 1.53 -6.97
C VAL A 223 -21.77 0.96 -8.11
N THR A 224 -21.76 -0.37 -8.26
CA THR A 224 -22.41 -1.07 -9.38
C THR A 224 -23.79 -1.60 -9.02
N GLY A 225 -24.11 -1.73 -7.72
CA GLY A 225 -25.33 -2.38 -7.24
C GLY A 225 -25.36 -3.89 -7.48
N LEU A 226 -24.27 -4.47 -7.99
CA LEU A 226 -24.15 -5.89 -8.31
C LEU A 226 -23.74 -6.68 -7.08
N LEU A 227 -24.18 -7.94 -7.04
CA LEU A 227 -23.67 -8.90 -6.08
C LEU A 227 -22.33 -9.46 -6.57
N PRO A 228 -21.47 -9.95 -5.65
CA PRO A 228 -20.16 -10.51 -5.97
C PRO A 228 -20.11 -11.45 -7.18
N PHE A 229 -21.01 -12.43 -7.26
CA PHE A 229 -21.03 -13.38 -8.39
C PHE A 229 -21.51 -12.75 -9.70
N MET A 230 -22.37 -11.73 -9.63
CA MET A 230 -22.81 -10.97 -10.80
C MET A 230 -21.67 -10.09 -11.32
N ALA A 231 -20.88 -9.48 -10.43
CA ALA A 231 -19.69 -8.71 -10.79
C ALA A 231 -18.66 -9.60 -11.50
N ILE A 232 -18.39 -10.80 -10.96
CA ILE A 232 -17.52 -11.80 -11.62
C ILE A 232 -18.05 -12.15 -13.01
N ALA A 233 -19.35 -12.41 -13.15
CA ALA A 233 -19.95 -12.78 -14.42
C ALA A 233 -19.93 -11.64 -15.45
N ALA A 234 -20.16 -10.40 -15.01
CA ALA A 234 -20.15 -9.22 -15.87
C ALA A 234 -18.77 -8.96 -16.50
N ASP A 235 -17.70 -9.32 -15.80
CA ASP A 235 -16.32 -9.17 -16.28
C ASP A 235 -15.79 -10.42 -17.04
N ASN A 236 -16.68 -11.30 -17.52
CA ASN A 236 -16.33 -12.57 -18.16
C ASN A 236 -15.43 -13.48 -17.29
N GLY A 237 -15.61 -13.44 -15.97
CA GLY A 237 -14.85 -14.26 -15.04
C GLY A 237 -15.04 -15.78 -15.27
N PRO A 238 -14.09 -16.63 -14.83
CA PRO A 238 -14.17 -18.07 -15.00
C PRO A 238 -15.44 -18.64 -14.37
N VAL A 239 -16.20 -19.41 -15.16
CA VAL A 239 -17.42 -20.11 -14.69
C VAL A 239 -17.14 -20.96 -13.44
N GLY A 240 -15.94 -21.55 -13.33
CA GLY A 240 -15.53 -22.29 -12.15
C GLY A 240 -15.48 -21.45 -10.87
N SER A 241 -15.05 -20.18 -10.94
CA SER A 241 -15.01 -19.28 -9.78
C SER A 241 -16.41 -18.86 -9.33
N ILE A 242 -17.32 -18.65 -10.29
CA ILE A 242 -18.74 -18.41 -10.01
C ILE A 242 -19.35 -19.65 -9.36
N TYR A 243 -19.13 -20.82 -9.95
CA TYR A 243 -19.65 -22.09 -9.44
C TYR A 243 -19.14 -22.42 -8.03
N ASP A 244 -17.84 -22.25 -7.76
CA ASP A 244 -17.25 -22.46 -6.43
C ASP A 244 -17.85 -21.53 -5.36
N LEU A 245 -18.13 -20.28 -5.73
CA LEU A 245 -18.73 -19.29 -4.85
C LEU A 245 -20.19 -19.64 -4.54
N LEU A 246 -20.95 -20.05 -5.55
CA LEU A 246 -22.34 -20.47 -5.43
C LEU A 246 -22.50 -21.79 -4.67
N LEU A 247 -21.59 -22.76 -4.87
CA LEU A 247 -21.60 -24.04 -4.16
C LEU A 247 -21.40 -23.88 -2.65
N LYS A 248 -20.54 -22.94 -2.23
CA LYS A 248 -20.28 -22.71 -0.81
C LYS A 248 -21.43 -22.00 -0.11
N HIS A 249 -22.22 -21.23 -0.85
CA HIS A 249 -23.28 -20.39 -0.31
C HIS A 249 -24.54 -20.44 -1.18
N PRO A 250 -25.21 -21.61 -1.28
CA PRO A 250 -26.37 -21.80 -2.15
C PRO A 250 -27.57 -20.91 -1.77
N SER A 251 -27.65 -20.46 -0.51
CA SER A 251 -28.68 -19.53 -0.02
C SER A 251 -28.63 -18.17 -0.72
N ALA A 252 -27.44 -17.70 -1.11
CA ALA A 252 -27.29 -16.41 -1.78
C ALA A 252 -28.05 -16.37 -3.11
N LEU A 253 -28.15 -17.50 -3.85
CA LEU A 253 -28.94 -17.59 -5.07
C LEU A 253 -30.44 -17.47 -4.81
N LEU A 254 -30.93 -18.14 -3.76
CA LEU A 254 -32.35 -18.13 -3.41
C LEU A 254 -32.81 -16.70 -3.10
N ASN A 255 -32.04 -15.99 -2.29
CA ASN A 255 -32.33 -14.59 -1.93
C ASN A 255 -32.31 -13.65 -3.15
N CYS A 256 -31.47 -13.90 -4.16
CA CYS A 256 -31.43 -13.11 -5.40
C CYS A 256 -32.66 -13.33 -6.30
N ILE A 257 -33.12 -14.58 -6.37
CA ILE A 257 -34.31 -14.96 -7.12
C ILE A 257 -35.54 -14.32 -6.48
N GLU A 258 -35.63 -14.32 -5.14
CA GLU A 258 -36.73 -13.72 -4.39
C GLU A 258 -36.73 -12.19 -4.41
N SER A 259 -35.55 -11.57 -4.48
CA SER A 259 -35.38 -10.10 -4.52
C SER A 259 -35.58 -9.48 -5.91
N SER A 260 -35.73 -10.30 -6.97
CA SER A 260 -35.99 -9.81 -8.32
C SER A 260 -37.46 -9.45 -8.44
N PRO A 261 -37.84 -8.16 -8.65
CA PRO A 261 -39.24 -7.80 -8.84
C PRO A 261 -39.74 -8.53 -10.09
N GLY A 262 -40.66 -9.47 -9.87
CA GLY A 262 -41.04 -10.47 -10.85
C GLY A 262 -41.38 -9.89 -12.21
N GLN A 263 -40.92 -10.58 -13.25
CA GLN A 263 -41.60 -10.61 -14.54
C GLN A 263 -43.06 -11.02 -14.27
N LYS A 264 -43.94 -10.04 -14.07
CA LYS A 264 -45.38 -10.28 -14.03
C LYS A 264 -45.76 -10.92 -15.36
N GLY A 265 -46.31 -12.13 -15.26
CA GLY A 265 -46.54 -13.03 -16.37
C GLY A 265 -47.20 -12.37 -17.57
N VAL A 266 -46.63 -12.63 -18.74
CA VAL A 266 -47.28 -12.42 -20.03
C VAL A 266 -48.52 -13.32 -20.04
N LYS A 267 -49.69 -12.73 -19.77
CA LYS A 267 -50.99 -13.38 -20.02
C LYS A 267 -51.07 -13.68 -21.52
N ARG A 268 -50.91 -14.97 -21.88
CA ARG A 268 -51.29 -15.47 -23.20
C ARG A 268 -52.79 -15.23 -23.40
N LYS A 269 -53.15 -14.25 -24.23
CA LYS A 269 -54.50 -14.19 -24.82
C LYS A 269 -54.67 -15.42 -25.71
N HIS A 270 -55.57 -16.33 -25.33
CA HIS A 270 -56.15 -17.27 -26.28
C HIS A 270 -57.07 -16.45 -27.20
N GLY A 271 -56.74 -16.44 -28.49
CA GLY A 271 -57.64 -15.97 -29.55
C GLY A 271 -58.60 -17.09 -29.93
N ASN A 272 -59.83 -16.68 -30.24
CA ASN A 272 -60.99 -17.47 -30.65
C ASN A 272 -60.73 -18.50 -31.74
#